data_AF-A0A5C5VDZ8-F1
#
_entry.id   AF-A0A5C5VDZ8-F1
#
_cell.length_a   1.000
_cell.length_b   1.000
_cell.length_c   1.000
_cell.angle_alpha   90.00
_cell.angle_beta   90.00
_cell.angle_gamma   90.00
#
_symmetry.space_group_name_H-M   'P 1'
#
loop_
_entity.id
_entity.type
_entity.pdbx_description
1 polymer ?
#
loop_
_entity_poly.entity_id
_entity_poly.type
_entity_poly.pdbx_seq_one_letter_code
_entity_poly.pdbx_strand_id
1 'polypeptide(L)'
;MPHDVKMQLRTATLLATLALASLWFEPLPAANAQSNPLEFDTVINSPPQPVPRSIGSSTQLNLADGGEVPFSFDAGLADGSSTNVEVNINGGSVGNGFHANPGSTVNINQGTVAIFLKSELGSVVNVRGGVVGRGVGIGGELNISGGEVGSGGSGRVVDLEPGSHLNLSGGRITDDVGGSGFSASISGGAVAGRLIAGSGASVQISGGRFGWGFNAADGSVTLHGNEFSLNGVEYTESAITLQAGDIFTGTLASGAVFIFTPTRGDNLADVQLVATDLAAAAVSPIVVDGVGPDGLRPGETLNLLPGGALDGPFSAVGGVLNVDGGSIGAGLEVVETEVNLSSGTVGGRIDLFAGSVFRVSGGFADSYVYAHPGSEVHVTGGRLENIDFAPDSFGVISGGVIGPAVTVEAGASLTISGGTVEEPRGSGFRALPGSEVHLVGTQFTLDGRPIRRLDPGETQELRDRRATLAGILADGTPFEFYLGAVTSRDDYFDVNATLKVTLLAVPEPSACALLLTGSLGIGWRRR
;
A
#
# COMPACT_ATOMS: atom_id res chain seq x y z
N MET A 1 38.60 38.75 13.93
CA MET A 1 37.91 38.62 12.63
C MET A 1 36.44 38.38 12.94
N PRO A 2 35.50 39.18 12.39
CA PRO A 2 34.21 39.36 13.04
C PRO A 2 33.22 38.24 12.70
N HIS A 3 32.44 37.86 13.71
CA HIS A 3 31.42 36.82 13.71
C HIS A 3 30.28 37.03 12.67
N ASP A 4 30.16 38.23 12.10
CA ASP A 4 29.09 38.59 11.14
C ASP A 4 29.24 37.96 9.76
N VAL A 5 30.46 37.71 9.29
CA VAL A 5 30.68 37.19 7.93
C VAL A 5 30.23 35.72 7.80
N LYS A 6 30.32 34.94 8.89
CA LYS A 6 29.86 33.54 8.91
C LYS A 6 28.33 33.42 8.87
N MET A 7 27.59 34.40 9.39
CA MET A 7 26.13 34.38 9.35
C MET A 7 25.63 34.75 7.96
N GLN A 8 26.18 35.79 7.33
CA GLN A 8 25.79 36.19 5.98
C GLN A 8 26.10 35.14 4.90
N LEU A 9 27.22 34.41 5.02
CA LEU A 9 27.52 33.31 4.10
C LEU A 9 26.55 32.13 4.24
N ARG A 10 26.10 31.79 5.45
CA ARG A 10 25.10 30.73 5.65
C ARG A 10 23.73 31.12 5.06
N THR A 11 23.32 32.38 5.20
CA THR A 11 22.06 32.86 4.62
C THR A 11 22.12 32.92 3.09
N ALA A 12 23.24 33.32 2.50
CA ALA A 12 23.41 33.38 1.04
C ALA A 12 23.46 31.99 0.40
N THR A 13 24.10 31.01 1.03
CA THR A 13 24.10 29.62 0.53
C THR A 13 22.70 29.01 0.64
N LEU A 14 21.98 29.22 1.75
CA LEU A 14 20.60 28.72 1.90
C LEU A 14 19.65 29.34 0.86
N LEU A 15 19.76 30.65 0.59
CA LEU A 15 18.98 31.35 -0.44
C LEU A 15 19.32 30.88 -1.87
N ALA A 16 20.58 30.58 -2.16
CA ALA A 16 20.97 30.04 -3.46
C ALA A 16 20.46 28.61 -3.68
N THR A 17 20.45 27.77 -2.65
CA THR A 17 19.89 26.41 -2.72
C THR A 17 18.36 26.42 -2.82
N LEU A 18 17.68 27.33 -2.10
CA LEU A 18 16.22 27.53 -2.23
C LEU A 18 15.82 28.10 -3.59
N ALA A 19 16.57 29.05 -4.14
CA ALA A 19 16.29 29.61 -5.47
C ALA A 19 16.49 28.58 -6.59
N LEU A 20 17.47 27.68 -6.45
CA LEU A 20 17.68 26.56 -7.37
C LEU A 20 16.63 25.46 -7.21
N ALA A 21 15.99 25.29 -6.05
CA ALA A 21 14.89 24.35 -5.88
C ALA A 21 13.56 24.94 -6.40
N SER A 22 13.28 26.23 -6.17
CA SER A 22 12.03 26.87 -6.60
C SER A 22 11.91 27.08 -8.11
N LEU A 23 13.01 27.05 -8.87
CA LEU A 23 12.98 27.16 -10.34
C LEU A 23 12.49 25.88 -11.04
N TRP A 24 12.24 24.78 -10.31
CA TRP A 24 11.78 23.51 -10.89
C TRP A 24 10.33 23.15 -10.52
N PHE A 25 9.64 23.99 -9.75
CA PHE A 25 8.28 23.71 -9.25
C PHE A 25 7.24 24.73 -9.73
N GLU A 26 7.37 25.23 -10.95
CA GLU A 26 6.20 25.81 -11.63
C GLU A 26 5.39 24.63 -12.18
N PRO A 27 4.18 24.33 -11.64
CA PRO A 27 3.32 23.34 -12.26
C PRO A 27 3.08 23.78 -13.70
N LEU A 28 3.54 22.98 -14.66
CA LEU A 28 3.33 23.28 -16.08
C LEU A 28 1.83 23.53 -16.28
N PRO A 29 1.44 24.67 -16.89
CA PRO A 29 0.03 24.99 -17.06
C PRO A 29 -0.65 23.81 -17.76
N ALA A 30 -1.80 23.38 -17.24
CA ALA A 30 -2.64 22.32 -17.79
C ALA A 30 -3.30 22.74 -19.13
N ALA A 31 -2.51 23.28 -20.06
CA ALA A 31 -2.90 23.54 -21.42
C ALA A 31 -3.37 22.23 -22.05
N ASN A 32 -4.45 22.28 -22.84
CA ASN A 32 -4.79 21.21 -23.78
C ASN A 32 -3.49 20.83 -24.52
N ALA A 33 -3.00 19.60 -24.31
CA ALA A 33 -1.70 19.17 -24.82
C ALA A 33 -1.63 19.14 -26.35
N GLN A 34 -2.78 19.17 -27.01
CA GLN A 34 -2.84 19.17 -28.46
C GLN A 34 -2.44 20.55 -28.98
N SER A 35 -1.36 20.58 -29.75
CA SER A 35 -0.94 21.77 -30.49
C SER A 35 -1.96 22.11 -31.58
N ASN A 36 -1.97 23.37 -32.01
CA ASN A 36 -2.88 23.82 -33.05
C ASN A 36 -2.65 22.99 -34.35
N PRO A 37 -3.66 22.27 -34.88
CA PRO A 37 -3.49 21.44 -36.07
C PRO A 37 -3.01 22.21 -37.31
N LEU A 38 -3.18 23.55 -37.34
CA LEU A 38 -2.68 24.41 -38.41
C LEU A 38 -1.15 24.57 -38.43
N GLU A 39 -0.45 24.11 -37.40
CA GLU A 39 1.03 24.11 -37.32
C GLU A 39 1.65 22.87 -37.98
N PHE A 40 0.83 21.97 -38.50
CA PHE A 40 1.26 20.72 -39.14
C PHE A 40 0.89 20.70 -40.63
N ASP A 41 1.80 20.17 -41.44
CA ASP A 41 1.59 19.98 -42.88
C ASP A 41 0.62 18.82 -43.14
N THR A 42 0.66 17.80 -42.26
CA THR A 42 -0.19 16.61 -42.34
C THR A 42 -0.90 16.37 -41.02
N VAL A 43 -2.23 16.19 -41.07
CA VAL A 43 -3.05 15.81 -39.92
C VAL A 43 -3.80 14.52 -40.25
N ILE A 44 -3.64 13.50 -39.41
CA ILE A 44 -4.29 12.19 -39.54
C ILE A 44 -5.26 12.02 -38.38
N ASN A 45 -6.56 11.91 -38.64
CA ASN A 45 -7.60 11.66 -37.64
C ASN A 45 -8.14 10.23 -37.81
N SER A 46 -7.88 9.37 -36.83
CA SER A 46 -8.27 7.97 -36.85
C SER A 46 -9.23 7.65 -35.71
N PRO A 47 -10.44 7.10 -35.97
CA PRO A 47 -11.07 6.86 -37.29
C PRO A 47 -11.57 8.15 -37.96
N PRO A 48 -11.86 8.12 -39.29
CA PRO A 48 -11.87 6.95 -40.16
C PRO A 48 -10.55 6.70 -40.90
N GLN A 49 -9.56 7.60 -40.80
CA GLN A 49 -8.32 7.43 -41.56
C GLN A 49 -7.51 6.25 -41.00
N PRO A 50 -6.98 5.36 -41.85
CA PRO A 50 -6.08 4.32 -41.38
C PRO A 50 -4.77 4.96 -40.91
N VAL A 51 -4.23 4.48 -39.79
CA VAL A 51 -2.95 4.95 -39.27
C VAL A 51 -1.80 4.28 -40.04
N PRO A 52 -0.83 5.04 -40.58
CA PRO A 52 0.36 4.45 -41.19
C PRO A 52 1.23 3.75 -40.13
N ARG A 53 2.28 3.03 -40.54
CA ARG A 53 3.25 2.45 -39.57
C ARG A 53 4.23 3.48 -38.99
N SER A 54 4.33 4.66 -39.59
CA SER A 54 5.16 5.74 -39.07
C SER A 54 4.66 7.08 -39.56
N ILE A 55 5.03 8.15 -38.86
CA ILE A 55 4.82 9.55 -39.27
C ILE A 55 6.14 10.32 -39.21
N GLY A 56 6.32 11.29 -40.12
CA GLY A 56 7.52 12.12 -40.23
C GLY A 56 7.29 13.56 -39.75
N SER A 57 8.22 14.47 -40.06
CA SER A 57 8.14 15.88 -39.68
C SER A 57 6.80 16.54 -40.01
N SER A 58 6.43 17.55 -39.21
CA SER A 58 5.22 18.36 -39.39
C SER A 58 3.95 17.52 -39.55
N THR A 59 3.87 16.39 -38.83
CA THR A 59 2.71 15.49 -38.87
C THR A 59 2.09 15.36 -37.49
N GLN A 60 0.78 15.55 -37.40
CA GLN A 60 -0.03 15.27 -36.22
C GLN A 60 -0.90 14.03 -36.49
N LEU A 61 -0.87 13.07 -35.57
CA LEU A 61 -1.79 11.93 -35.52
C LEU A 61 -2.74 12.11 -34.33
N ASN A 62 -4.05 12.10 -34.59
CA ASN A 62 -5.09 12.14 -33.57
C ASN A 62 -5.84 10.80 -33.58
N LEU A 63 -5.65 10.01 -32.53
CA LEU A 63 -6.33 8.75 -32.30
C LEU A 63 -7.53 8.98 -31.37
N ALA A 64 -8.74 8.72 -31.87
CA ALA A 64 -9.99 8.78 -31.12
C ALA A 64 -10.52 7.36 -30.84
N ASP A 65 -11.67 7.26 -30.18
CA ASP A 65 -12.31 5.99 -29.87
C ASP A 65 -12.56 5.12 -31.12
N GLY A 66 -12.25 3.83 -30.98
CA GLY A 66 -12.29 2.86 -32.08
C GLY A 66 -11.13 2.97 -33.06
N GLY A 67 -10.22 3.93 -32.89
CA GLY A 67 -8.98 4.03 -33.65
C GLY A 67 -7.96 2.98 -33.22
N GLU A 68 -7.15 2.52 -34.16
CA GLU A 68 -6.08 1.57 -33.91
C GLU A 68 -4.77 2.05 -34.55
N VAL A 69 -3.72 2.16 -33.74
CA VAL A 69 -2.34 2.33 -34.23
C VAL A 69 -1.70 0.94 -34.33
N PRO A 70 -1.10 0.57 -35.47
CA PRO A 70 -0.56 -0.76 -35.67
C PRO A 70 0.63 -1.07 -34.76
N PHE A 71 1.01 -2.36 -34.69
CA PHE A 71 2.26 -2.81 -34.07
C PHE A 71 3.49 -2.14 -34.69
N SER A 72 4.48 -1.82 -33.85
CA SER A 72 5.72 -1.14 -34.23
C SER A 72 5.50 0.18 -34.95
N PHE A 73 4.77 1.09 -34.31
CA PHE A 73 4.57 2.44 -34.82
C PHE A 73 5.72 3.36 -34.43
N ASP A 74 6.27 4.10 -35.39
CA ASP A 74 7.34 5.08 -35.15
C ASP A 74 6.82 6.53 -35.31
N ALA A 75 6.86 7.31 -34.23
CA ALA A 75 6.63 8.76 -34.28
C ALA A 75 7.97 9.48 -34.50
N GLY A 76 8.23 9.88 -35.75
CA GLY A 76 9.49 10.50 -36.17
C GLY A 76 10.51 9.48 -36.68
N LEU A 77 11.59 9.98 -37.28
CA LEU A 77 12.71 9.17 -37.77
C LEU A 77 13.71 8.90 -36.65
N ALA A 78 14.24 7.68 -36.59
CA ALA A 78 15.19 7.23 -35.56
C ALA A 78 16.53 7.99 -35.57
N ASP A 79 16.86 8.68 -36.66
CA ASP A 79 18.06 9.53 -36.76
C ASP A 79 17.86 10.93 -36.12
N GLY A 80 16.66 11.22 -35.60
CA GLY A 80 16.31 12.50 -34.98
C GLY A 80 16.17 13.65 -35.96
N SER A 81 16.14 13.40 -37.27
CA SER A 81 15.94 14.44 -38.29
C SER A 81 14.49 14.93 -38.38
N SER A 82 13.55 14.17 -37.80
CA SER A 82 12.15 14.59 -37.71
C SER A 82 11.96 15.71 -36.69
N THR A 83 11.13 16.69 -37.03
CA THR A 83 10.76 17.78 -36.13
C THR A 83 9.25 18.01 -36.18
N ASN A 84 8.67 18.49 -35.09
CA ASN A 84 7.23 18.81 -35.03
C ASN A 84 6.36 17.59 -35.35
N VAL A 85 6.64 16.48 -34.66
CA VAL A 85 5.84 15.25 -34.75
C VAL A 85 4.97 15.16 -33.50
N GLU A 86 3.66 15.01 -33.68
CA GLU A 86 2.73 14.92 -32.55
C GLU A 86 1.80 13.71 -32.68
N VAL A 87 1.63 12.96 -31.59
CA VAL A 87 0.66 11.87 -31.50
C VAL A 87 -0.25 12.11 -30.30
N ASN A 88 -1.53 12.36 -30.57
CA ASN A 88 -2.57 12.55 -29.56
C ASN A 88 -3.45 11.29 -29.47
N ILE A 89 -3.44 10.65 -28.30
CA ILE A 89 -4.23 9.46 -27.98
C ILE A 89 -5.36 9.88 -27.06
N ASN A 90 -6.51 10.17 -27.65
CA ASN A 90 -7.73 10.59 -26.97
C ASN A 90 -8.72 9.43 -26.75
N GLY A 91 -8.34 8.21 -27.16
CA GLY A 91 -9.15 7.01 -27.14
C GLY A 91 -8.46 5.88 -27.91
N GLY A 92 -9.19 4.80 -28.19
CA GLY A 92 -8.72 3.71 -29.05
C GLY A 92 -7.57 2.88 -28.45
N SER A 93 -6.82 2.20 -29.31
CA SER A 93 -5.70 1.35 -28.91
C SER A 93 -4.44 1.55 -29.76
N VAL A 94 -3.28 1.52 -29.12
CA VAL A 94 -1.98 1.50 -29.78
C VAL A 94 -1.34 0.13 -29.58
N GLY A 95 -0.97 -0.50 -30.69
CA GLY A 95 -0.30 -1.79 -30.70
C GLY A 95 1.06 -1.77 -29.99
N ASN A 96 1.64 -2.96 -29.81
CA ASN A 96 2.91 -3.08 -29.09
C ASN A 96 4.08 -2.43 -29.86
N GLY A 97 5.10 -1.96 -29.13
CA GLY A 97 6.33 -1.44 -29.73
C GLY A 97 6.18 -0.03 -30.31
N PHE A 98 5.43 0.86 -29.65
CA PHE A 98 5.37 2.25 -30.05
C PHE A 98 6.70 2.93 -29.70
N HIS A 99 7.42 3.45 -30.70
CA HIS A 99 8.61 4.28 -30.51
C HIS A 99 8.32 5.77 -30.74
N ALA A 100 8.63 6.60 -29.75
CA ALA A 100 8.68 8.04 -29.84
C ALA A 100 10.14 8.48 -30.07
N ASN A 101 10.49 8.77 -31.32
CA ASN A 101 11.83 9.17 -31.71
C ASN A 101 12.10 10.66 -31.36
N PRO A 102 13.35 11.15 -31.40
CA PRO A 102 13.66 12.54 -31.03
C PRO A 102 12.82 13.55 -31.82
N GLY A 103 12.41 14.64 -31.17
CA GLY A 103 11.57 15.67 -31.79
C GLY A 103 10.07 15.33 -31.86
N SER A 104 9.66 14.20 -31.29
CA SER A 104 8.25 13.82 -31.14
C SER A 104 7.66 14.17 -29.78
N THR A 105 6.37 14.49 -29.77
CA THR A 105 5.54 14.64 -28.57
C THR A 105 4.39 13.65 -28.63
N VAL A 106 4.23 12.84 -27.59
CA VAL A 106 3.15 11.86 -27.45
C VAL A 106 2.26 12.26 -26.29
N ASN A 107 0.99 12.48 -26.54
CA ASN A 107 0.00 12.89 -25.56
C ASN A 107 -1.04 11.79 -25.36
N ILE A 108 -1.08 11.22 -24.16
CA ILE A 108 -1.98 10.12 -23.78
C ILE A 108 -3.03 10.67 -22.83
N ASN A 109 -4.19 11.01 -23.37
CA ASN A 109 -5.31 11.56 -22.61
C ASN A 109 -6.29 10.46 -22.18
N GLN A 110 -6.49 9.46 -23.04
CA GLN A 110 -7.31 8.26 -22.78
C GLN A 110 -6.78 7.08 -23.61
N GLY A 111 -7.55 5.99 -23.71
CA GLY A 111 -7.22 4.82 -24.52
C GLY A 111 -6.16 3.92 -23.86
N THR A 112 -5.65 2.99 -24.65
CA THR A 112 -4.63 2.04 -24.20
C THR A 112 -3.44 2.06 -25.14
N VAL A 113 -2.25 2.35 -24.60
CA VAL A 113 -0.99 1.98 -25.24
C VAL A 113 -0.62 0.62 -24.70
N ALA A 114 -0.43 -0.34 -25.60
CA ALA A 114 -0.10 -1.71 -25.21
C ALA A 114 1.35 -1.79 -24.65
N ILE A 115 2.03 -2.92 -24.83
CA ILE A 115 3.35 -3.11 -24.21
C ILE A 115 4.48 -2.49 -25.06
N PHE A 116 5.56 -2.12 -24.40
CA PHE A 116 6.79 -1.60 -25.04
C PHE A 116 6.63 -0.23 -25.71
N LEU A 117 6.13 0.75 -24.97
CA LEU A 117 6.34 2.16 -25.31
C LEU A 117 7.82 2.49 -25.07
N LYS A 118 8.53 2.91 -26.12
CA LYS A 118 9.90 3.43 -26.01
C LYS A 118 9.94 4.90 -26.40
N SER A 119 10.56 5.74 -25.59
CA SER A 119 10.86 7.14 -25.89
C SER A 119 12.36 7.29 -26.00
N GLU A 120 12.84 7.97 -27.04
CA GLU A 120 14.25 8.29 -27.24
C GLU A 120 14.58 9.69 -26.67
N LEU A 121 15.85 9.96 -26.42
CA LEU A 121 16.31 11.27 -25.94
C LEU A 121 15.82 12.42 -26.85
N GLY A 122 15.21 13.44 -26.24
CA GLY A 122 14.64 14.58 -26.97
C GLY A 122 13.20 14.37 -27.47
N SER A 123 12.55 13.27 -27.09
CA SER A 123 11.08 13.12 -27.17
C SER A 123 10.42 13.46 -25.84
N VAL A 124 9.11 13.76 -25.89
CA VAL A 124 8.28 14.05 -24.71
C VAL A 124 7.06 13.15 -24.72
N VAL A 125 6.80 12.46 -23.61
CA VAL A 125 5.61 11.63 -23.39
C VAL A 125 4.80 12.22 -22.24
N ASN A 126 3.55 12.60 -22.51
CA ASN A 126 2.62 13.15 -21.53
C ASN A 126 1.49 12.15 -21.27
N VAL A 127 1.33 11.69 -20.04
CA VAL A 127 0.25 10.79 -19.60
C VAL A 127 -0.67 11.56 -18.66
N ARG A 128 -1.90 11.80 -19.11
CA ARG A 128 -2.94 12.54 -18.37
C ARG A 128 -4.13 11.65 -18.02
N GLY A 129 -4.25 10.52 -18.71
CA GLY A 129 -5.28 9.52 -18.51
C GLY A 129 -4.93 8.26 -19.31
N GLY A 130 -5.90 7.36 -19.48
CA GLY A 130 -5.70 6.10 -20.18
C GLY A 130 -4.75 5.15 -19.44
N VAL A 131 -4.30 4.13 -20.18
CA VAL A 131 -3.45 3.06 -19.66
C VAL A 131 -2.26 2.85 -20.60
N VAL A 132 -1.05 2.93 -20.07
CA VAL A 132 0.18 2.50 -20.73
C VAL A 132 0.60 1.16 -20.14
N GLY A 133 0.69 0.14 -20.98
CA GLY A 133 1.09 -1.20 -20.58
C GLY A 133 2.54 -1.29 -20.09
N ARG A 134 2.96 -2.50 -19.74
CA ARG A 134 4.31 -2.78 -19.24
C ARG A 134 5.46 -2.55 -20.23
N GLY A 135 6.67 -2.46 -19.67
CA GLY A 135 7.93 -2.39 -20.41
C GLY A 135 8.15 -1.05 -21.08
N VAL A 136 7.82 0.03 -20.37
CA VAL A 136 8.03 1.41 -20.81
C VAL A 136 9.51 1.75 -20.67
N GLY A 137 10.16 2.16 -21.74
CA GLY A 137 11.54 2.68 -21.72
C GLY A 137 11.55 4.16 -22.07
N ILE A 138 12.13 4.99 -21.22
CA ILE A 138 12.15 6.45 -21.38
C ILE A 138 13.60 6.93 -21.46
N GLY A 139 14.01 7.39 -22.64
CA GLY A 139 15.22 8.17 -22.86
C GLY A 139 14.99 9.68 -22.88
N GLY A 140 13.74 10.12 -23.11
CA GLY A 140 13.35 11.53 -23.14
C GLY A 140 12.74 12.03 -21.82
N GLU A 141 11.69 12.83 -21.94
CA GLU A 141 10.90 13.35 -20.82
C GLU A 141 9.58 12.58 -20.70
N LEU A 142 9.26 12.11 -19.49
CA LEU A 142 7.98 11.48 -19.15
C LEU A 142 7.26 12.32 -18.11
N ASN A 143 6.09 12.85 -18.47
CA ASN A 143 5.22 13.63 -17.61
C ASN A 143 3.96 12.83 -17.29
N ILE A 144 3.68 12.58 -16.01
CA ILE A 144 2.49 11.87 -15.57
C ILE A 144 1.70 12.76 -14.61
N SER A 145 0.51 13.18 -15.04
CA SER A 145 -0.44 13.93 -14.22
C SER A 145 -1.74 13.16 -13.96
N GLY A 146 -1.90 11.98 -14.58
CA GLY A 146 -3.06 11.12 -14.48
C GLY A 146 -2.84 9.79 -15.23
N GLY A 147 -3.86 8.94 -15.27
CA GLY A 147 -3.78 7.63 -15.93
C GLY A 147 -2.94 6.59 -15.16
N GLU A 148 -2.67 5.47 -15.83
CA GLU A 148 -1.89 4.35 -15.31
C GLU A 148 -0.73 4.01 -16.24
N VAL A 149 0.48 3.83 -15.70
CA VAL A 149 1.68 3.42 -16.44
C VAL A 149 2.27 2.15 -15.85
N GLY A 150 2.60 1.18 -16.70
CA GLY A 150 3.13 -0.11 -16.29
C GLY A 150 2.06 -1.12 -15.90
N SER A 151 0.90 -1.12 -16.58
CA SER A 151 -0.17 -2.06 -16.26
C SER A 151 0.13 -3.48 -16.79
N GLY A 152 -0.30 -4.51 -16.06
CA GLY A 152 -0.35 -5.89 -16.57
C GLY A 152 0.61 -6.92 -15.95
N GLY A 153 1.09 -6.71 -14.73
CA GLY A 153 1.66 -7.76 -13.86
C GLY A 153 3.17 -7.68 -13.60
N SER A 154 3.63 -8.43 -12.60
CA SER A 154 4.97 -8.29 -12.01
C SER A 154 6.12 -8.55 -12.98
N GLY A 155 7.10 -7.65 -12.98
CA GLY A 155 8.48 -7.97 -13.39
C GLY A 155 9.09 -7.16 -14.52
N ARG A 156 8.47 -6.10 -15.03
CA ARG A 156 9.16 -5.15 -15.92
C ARG A 156 9.06 -3.73 -15.38
N VAL A 157 10.20 -3.05 -15.38
CA VAL A 157 10.36 -1.70 -14.85
C VAL A 157 9.90 -0.69 -15.92
N VAL A 158 9.36 0.46 -15.49
CA VAL A 158 9.44 1.71 -16.25
C VAL A 158 10.91 2.15 -16.20
N ASP A 159 11.65 1.76 -17.23
CA ASP A 159 13.10 1.92 -17.32
C ASP A 159 13.43 3.35 -17.73
N LEU A 160 14.06 4.10 -16.82
CA LEU A 160 14.49 5.47 -17.03
C LEU A 160 15.97 5.46 -17.45
N GLU A 161 16.23 5.70 -18.73
CA GLU A 161 17.58 5.69 -19.28
C GLU A 161 18.40 6.91 -18.78
N PRO A 162 19.74 6.85 -18.81
CA PRO A 162 20.57 7.99 -18.38
C PRO A 162 20.26 9.28 -19.14
N GLY A 163 20.07 10.37 -18.40
CA GLY A 163 19.69 11.68 -18.95
C GLY A 163 18.19 11.88 -19.18
N SER A 164 17.36 10.87 -18.92
CA SER A 164 15.90 11.02 -18.94
C SER A 164 15.38 11.81 -17.74
N HIS A 165 14.16 12.32 -17.90
CA HIS A 165 13.48 13.14 -16.90
C HIS A 165 12.07 12.58 -16.63
N LEU A 166 11.74 12.29 -15.37
CA LEU A 166 10.40 11.90 -14.93
C LEU A 166 9.77 13.01 -14.08
N ASN A 167 8.58 13.47 -14.46
CA ASN A 167 7.75 14.33 -13.63
C ASN A 167 6.45 13.59 -13.27
N LEU A 168 6.23 13.34 -11.98
CA LEU A 168 5.04 12.65 -11.47
C LEU A 168 4.27 13.58 -10.53
N SER A 169 3.16 14.14 -11.01
CA SER A 169 2.30 15.03 -10.23
C SER A 169 0.93 14.42 -9.93
N GLY A 170 0.58 13.30 -10.56
CA GLY A 170 -0.69 12.60 -10.42
C GLY A 170 -0.64 11.23 -11.10
N GLY A 171 -1.78 10.53 -11.21
CA GLY A 171 -1.82 9.21 -11.82
C GLY A 171 -1.13 8.12 -11.00
N ARG A 172 -0.88 6.96 -11.64
CA ARG A 172 -0.32 5.78 -10.99
C ARG A 172 0.72 5.10 -11.87
N ILE A 173 1.88 4.78 -11.29
CA ILE A 173 2.83 3.81 -11.83
C ILE A 173 2.59 2.50 -11.09
N THR A 174 2.13 1.46 -11.79
CA THR A 174 1.78 0.17 -11.16
C THR A 174 2.94 -0.80 -11.03
N ASP A 175 3.91 -0.70 -11.94
CA ASP A 175 5.13 -1.50 -11.94
C ASP A 175 6.25 -0.81 -11.15
N ASP A 176 7.42 -1.44 -11.10
CA ASP A 176 8.65 -0.78 -10.66
C ASP A 176 9.00 0.37 -11.61
N VAL A 177 9.62 1.42 -11.11
CA VAL A 177 10.17 2.54 -11.90
C VAL A 177 11.57 2.87 -11.42
N GLY A 178 12.50 3.04 -12.34
CA GLY A 178 13.86 3.38 -11.99
C GLY A 178 14.86 3.15 -13.11
N GLY A 179 16.13 3.39 -12.78
CA GLY A 179 17.23 3.35 -13.72
C GLY A 179 18.47 3.99 -13.13
N SER A 180 19.41 4.39 -13.98
CA SER A 180 20.66 5.05 -13.58
C SER A 180 20.82 6.37 -14.32
N GLY A 181 21.38 7.40 -13.68
CA GLY A 181 21.65 8.69 -14.33
C GLY A 181 20.41 9.47 -14.78
N PHE A 182 19.20 9.09 -14.38
CA PHE A 182 17.97 9.85 -14.65
C PHE A 182 17.76 10.93 -13.58
N SER A 183 16.86 11.87 -13.85
CA SER A 183 16.33 12.74 -12.79
C SER A 183 14.82 12.64 -12.68
N ALA A 184 14.30 12.80 -11.48
CA ALA A 184 12.86 12.76 -11.25
C ALA A 184 12.40 13.83 -10.25
N SER A 185 11.22 14.37 -10.51
CA SER A 185 10.45 15.22 -9.59
C SER A 185 9.10 14.57 -9.32
N ILE A 186 8.85 14.21 -8.07
CA ILE A 186 7.62 13.55 -7.63
C ILE A 186 6.91 14.49 -6.65
N SER A 187 5.81 15.09 -7.09
CA SER A 187 4.99 16.00 -6.28
C SER A 187 3.61 15.44 -5.93
N GLY A 188 3.24 14.29 -6.49
CA GLY A 188 1.94 13.66 -6.32
C GLY A 188 1.87 12.29 -6.98
N GLY A 189 0.66 11.77 -7.17
CA GLY A 189 0.43 10.46 -7.79
C GLY A 189 0.81 9.28 -6.88
N ALA A 190 0.86 8.08 -7.45
CA ALA A 190 1.23 6.87 -6.72
C ALA A 190 2.26 6.04 -7.49
N VAL A 191 3.30 5.57 -6.81
CA VAL A 191 4.23 4.54 -7.28
C VAL A 191 3.92 3.27 -6.50
N ALA A 192 3.16 2.34 -7.08
CA ALA A 192 2.71 1.14 -6.38
C ALA A 192 3.77 0.02 -6.33
N GLY A 193 4.64 -0.04 -7.34
CA GLY A 193 5.84 -0.88 -7.32
C GLY A 193 7.00 -0.20 -6.61
N ARG A 194 8.22 -0.64 -6.90
CA ARG A 194 9.45 -0.06 -6.34
C ARG A 194 9.84 1.21 -7.09
N LEU A 195 10.25 2.24 -6.36
CA LEU A 195 11.07 3.33 -6.92
C LEU A 195 12.54 2.97 -6.74
N ILE A 196 13.31 2.88 -7.83
CA ILE A 196 14.73 2.50 -7.81
C ILE A 196 15.58 3.66 -8.33
N ALA A 197 16.16 4.42 -7.41
CA ALA A 197 17.16 5.45 -7.70
C ALA A 197 18.55 4.79 -7.77
N GLY A 198 18.92 4.31 -8.95
CA GLY A 198 20.24 3.71 -9.20
C GLY A 198 21.37 4.74 -9.27
N SER A 199 22.57 4.25 -9.59
CA SER A 199 23.78 5.08 -9.66
C SER A 199 23.60 6.33 -10.51
N GLY A 200 23.95 7.49 -9.94
CA GLY A 200 23.88 8.79 -10.62
C GLY A 200 22.47 9.35 -10.81
N ALA A 201 21.42 8.65 -10.37
CA ALA A 201 20.07 9.19 -10.39
C ALA A 201 19.92 10.34 -9.40
N SER A 202 19.06 11.31 -9.70
CA SER A 202 18.73 12.44 -8.82
C SER A 202 17.21 12.58 -8.68
N VAL A 203 16.67 12.24 -7.52
CA VAL A 203 15.22 12.20 -7.28
C VAL A 203 14.83 13.19 -6.20
N GLN A 204 13.87 14.06 -6.49
CA GLN A 204 13.25 14.97 -5.53
C GLN A 204 11.81 14.56 -5.29
N ILE A 205 11.43 14.43 -4.01
CA ILE A 205 10.10 13.97 -3.61
C ILE A 205 9.50 15.00 -2.66
N SER A 206 8.36 15.55 -3.03
CA SER A 206 7.58 16.51 -2.23
C SER A 206 6.15 16.06 -2.00
N GLY A 207 5.74 14.95 -2.62
CA GLY A 207 4.42 14.36 -2.43
C GLY A 207 4.33 12.98 -3.07
N GLY A 208 3.10 12.47 -3.14
CA GLY A 208 2.79 11.17 -3.71
C GLY A 208 2.75 10.03 -2.69
N ARG A 209 2.31 8.86 -3.17
CA ARG A 209 2.13 7.65 -2.38
C ARG A 209 3.06 6.56 -2.88
N PHE A 210 3.72 5.85 -1.98
CA PHE A 210 4.72 4.84 -2.31
C PHE A 210 4.25 3.48 -1.84
N GLY A 211 4.40 2.48 -2.69
CA GLY A 211 4.18 1.09 -2.36
C GLY A 211 5.39 0.54 -1.63
N TRP A 212 5.83 -0.64 -2.03
CA TRP A 212 6.89 -1.36 -1.34
C TRP A 212 8.24 -1.23 -2.04
N GLY A 213 9.32 -1.34 -1.27
CA GLY A 213 10.67 -1.53 -1.79
C GLY A 213 11.26 -0.28 -2.42
N PHE A 214 11.04 0.88 -1.80
CA PHE A 214 11.69 2.13 -2.13
C PHE A 214 13.21 1.98 -1.98
N ASN A 215 13.94 2.03 -3.09
CA ASN A 215 15.39 1.84 -3.10
C ASN A 215 16.10 3.12 -3.54
N ALA A 216 16.75 3.75 -2.57
CA ALA A 216 17.55 4.96 -2.68
C ALA A 216 19.00 4.73 -2.23
N ALA A 217 19.54 3.53 -2.45
CA ALA A 217 20.87 3.17 -1.96
C ALA A 217 22.02 3.71 -2.83
N ASP A 218 21.81 3.85 -4.14
CA ASP A 218 22.86 4.17 -5.11
C ASP A 218 22.70 5.57 -5.76
N GLY A 219 21.55 6.22 -5.53
CA GLY A 219 21.19 7.51 -6.11
C GLY A 219 21.16 8.65 -5.10
N SER A 220 21.05 9.88 -5.58
CA SER A 220 20.82 11.07 -4.74
C SER A 220 19.33 11.32 -4.60
N VAL A 221 18.77 11.03 -3.42
CA VAL A 221 17.35 11.26 -3.13
C VAL A 221 17.19 12.36 -2.10
N THR A 222 16.23 13.25 -2.33
CA THR A 222 15.83 14.30 -1.38
C THR A 222 14.33 14.22 -1.10
N LEU A 223 13.96 14.16 0.18
CA LEU A 223 12.59 14.22 0.67
C LEU A 223 12.29 15.62 1.22
N HIS A 224 11.26 16.25 0.69
CA HIS A 224 10.73 17.52 1.17
C HIS A 224 9.47 17.25 2.00
N GLY A 225 9.53 17.54 3.29
CA GLY A 225 8.47 17.18 4.23
C GLY A 225 8.77 17.66 5.64
N ASN A 226 8.04 17.15 6.62
CA ASN A 226 8.24 17.40 8.04
C ASN A 226 7.68 16.22 8.85
N GLU A 227 7.59 16.38 10.18
CA GLU A 227 7.06 15.36 11.09
C GLU A 227 7.84 14.03 10.97
N PHE A 228 9.13 14.12 10.64
CA PHE A 228 9.98 12.96 10.48
C PHE A 228 10.17 12.25 11.83
N SER A 229 9.99 10.94 11.85
CA SER A 229 10.29 10.13 13.01
C SER A 229 11.00 8.83 12.61
N LEU A 230 11.91 8.38 13.48
CA LEU A 230 12.61 7.11 13.36
C LEU A 230 12.25 6.28 14.59
N ASN A 231 11.57 5.15 14.37
CA ASN A 231 11.11 4.24 15.42
C ASN A 231 10.24 4.95 16.48
N GLY A 232 9.32 5.81 16.03
CA GLY A 232 8.41 6.58 16.88
C GLY A 232 9.04 7.80 17.58
N VAL A 233 10.34 8.06 17.36
CA VAL A 233 11.05 9.20 17.95
C VAL A 233 11.29 10.27 16.89
N GLU A 234 11.03 11.54 17.22
CA GLU A 234 11.29 12.68 16.34
C GLU A 234 12.73 12.64 15.77
N TYR A 235 12.84 12.76 14.46
CA TYR A 235 14.09 12.73 13.72
C TYR A 235 14.42 14.12 13.14
N THR A 236 15.55 14.69 13.55
CA THR A 236 15.90 16.10 13.25
C THR A 236 17.20 16.25 12.44
N GLU A 237 17.83 15.15 12.05
CA GLU A 237 19.03 15.18 11.20
C GLU A 237 18.66 15.50 9.74
N SER A 238 19.64 15.95 8.96
CA SER A 238 19.42 16.37 7.57
C SER A 238 19.52 15.24 6.54
N ALA A 239 19.89 14.03 6.96
CA ALA A 239 20.01 12.88 6.08
C ALA A 239 19.77 11.60 6.87
N ILE A 240 19.17 10.58 6.24
CA ILE A 240 18.83 9.30 6.87
C ILE A 240 19.41 8.11 6.09
N THR A 241 19.89 7.12 6.85
CA THR A 241 20.25 5.78 6.36
C THR A 241 19.55 4.76 7.26
N LEU A 242 18.74 3.86 6.69
CA LEU A 242 17.99 2.88 7.47
C LEU A 242 18.83 1.64 7.79
N GLN A 243 18.69 1.15 9.01
CA GLN A 243 19.21 -0.13 9.47
C GLN A 243 18.10 -1.18 9.49
N ALA A 244 18.50 -2.45 9.61
CA ALA A 244 17.55 -3.54 9.72
C ALA A 244 16.62 -3.35 10.93
N GLY A 245 15.31 -3.33 10.67
CA GLY A 245 14.27 -3.14 11.69
C GLY A 245 13.84 -1.69 11.90
N ASP A 246 14.54 -0.71 11.32
CA ASP A 246 14.12 0.68 11.40
C ASP A 246 12.77 0.91 10.70
N ILE A 247 11.97 1.81 11.26
CA ILE A 247 10.73 2.33 10.70
C ILE A 247 10.86 3.84 10.67
N PHE A 248 11.02 4.39 9.46
CA PHE A 248 11.10 5.82 9.24
C PHE A 248 9.78 6.33 8.66
N THR A 249 9.20 7.32 9.32
CA THR A 249 7.92 7.90 8.90
C THR A 249 8.03 9.41 8.76
N GLY A 250 7.07 10.01 8.07
CA GLY A 250 6.91 11.45 8.01
C GLY A 250 5.77 11.87 7.10
N THR A 251 5.63 13.18 6.96
CA THR A 251 4.63 13.80 6.10
C THR A 251 5.34 14.64 5.04
N LEU A 252 5.14 14.33 3.77
CA LEU A 252 5.69 15.09 2.64
C LEU A 252 5.05 16.48 2.55
N ALA A 253 5.69 17.39 1.81
CA ALA A 253 5.21 18.76 1.65
C ALA A 253 3.77 18.85 1.08
N SER A 254 3.33 17.87 0.30
CA SER A 254 1.95 17.76 -0.21
C SER A 254 0.92 17.35 0.86
N GLY A 255 1.37 16.93 2.06
CA GLY A 255 0.54 16.34 3.11
C GLY A 255 0.40 14.81 3.03
N ALA A 256 1.00 14.17 2.01
CA ALA A 256 1.02 12.71 1.92
C ALA A 256 1.91 12.11 3.02
N VAL A 257 1.42 11.05 3.65
CA VAL A 257 2.14 10.33 4.73
C VAL A 257 2.89 9.16 4.12
N PHE A 258 4.09 8.87 4.63
CA PHE A 258 4.88 7.72 4.20
C PHE A 258 5.39 6.90 5.38
N ILE A 259 5.60 5.62 5.13
CA ILE A 259 6.28 4.67 6.03
C ILE A 259 7.34 3.96 5.19
N PHE A 260 8.61 4.07 5.56
CA PHE A 260 9.71 3.35 4.95
C PHE A 260 10.38 2.42 5.96
N THR A 261 10.55 1.15 5.61
CA THR A 261 11.18 0.16 6.46
C THR A 261 11.87 -0.96 5.67
N PRO A 262 13.10 -1.37 6.07
CA PRO A 262 13.77 -2.49 5.41
C PRO A 262 13.03 -3.84 5.52
N THR A 263 12.09 -3.99 6.45
CA THR A 263 11.25 -5.19 6.56
C THR A 263 10.30 -5.34 5.36
N ARG A 264 9.99 -4.23 4.67
CA ARG A 264 9.25 -4.20 3.40
C ARG A 264 10.15 -4.15 2.17
N GLY A 265 11.46 -4.21 2.36
CA GLY A 265 12.46 -4.13 1.30
C GLY A 265 12.87 -2.70 0.94
N ASP A 266 12.45 -1.70 1.72
CA ASP A 266 12.93 -0.33 1.51
C ASP A 266 14.41 -0.25 1.89
N ASN A 267 15.17 0.50 1.11
CA ASN A 267 16.60 0.65 1.28
C ASN A 267 16.98 2.11 1.04
N LEU A 268 17.19 2.85 2.12
CA LEU A 268 17.57 4.26 2.08
C LEU A 268 19.01 4.37 2.57
N ALA A 269 19.88 4.99 1.76
CA ALA A 269 21.23 5.34 2.14
C ALA A 269 21.47 6.83 1.82
N ASP A 270 21.86 7.60 2.84
CA ASP A 270 22.17 9.02 2.76
C ASP A 270 21.08 9.88 2.08
N VAL A 271 19.81 9.51 2.27
CA VAL A 271 18.66 10.26 1.74
C VAL A 271 18.56 11.60 2.44
N GLN A 272 18.62 12.70 1.69
CA GLN A 272 18.58 14.04 2.24
C GLN A 272 17.16 14.43 2.65
N LEU A 273 17.03 15.11 3.79
CA LEU A 273 15.77 15.58 4.34
C LEU A 273 15.74 17.11 4.31
N VAL A 274 14.70 17.68 3.72
CA VAL A 274 14.47 19.12 3.66
C VAL A 274 13.15 19.43 4.38
N ALA A 275 13.28 19.93 5.61
CA ALA A 275 12.14 20.37 6.41
C ALA A 275 11.33 21.45 5.67
N THR A 276 10.01 21.27 5.58
CA THR A 276 9.07 22.19 4.94
C THR A 276 7.91 22.48 5.90
N ASP A 277 7.36 23.69 5.85
CA ASP A 277 6.17 24.01 6.64
C ASP A 277 4.97 23.21 6.12
N LEU A 278 4.29 22.49 7.02
CA LEU A 278 3.08 21.75 6.71
C LEU A 278 1.86 22.54 7.14
N ALA A 279 0.73 22.28 6.47
CA ALA A 279 -0.56 22.68 7.02
C ALA A 279 -0.74 22.06 8.42
N ALA A 280 -1.40 22.76 9.33
CA ALA A 280 -1.71 22.18 10.64
C ALA A 280 -2.58 20.92 10.48
N ALA A 281 -2.29 19.88 11.26
CA ALA A 281 -3.10 18.67 11.29
C ALA A 281 -4.56 18.99 11.66
N ALA A 282 -5.50 18.23 11.12
CA ALA A 282 -6.91 18.40 11.38
C ALA A 282 -7.23 18.08 12.85
N VAL A 283 -7.71 19.08 13.60
CA VAL A 283 -8.14 18.91 15.00
C VAL A 283 -9.55 18.34 15.14
N SER A 284 -10.33 18.37 14.06
CA SER A 284 -11.66 17.77 13.98
C SER A 284 -11.60 16.50 13.14
N PRO A 285 -12.42 15.47 13.44
CA PRO A 285 -12.45 14.26 12.63
C PRO A 285 -12.72 14.56 11.15
N ILE A 286 -11.86 14.03 10.28
CA ILE A 286 -12.02 14.05 8.83
C ILE A 286 -13.14 13.07 8.47
N VAL A 287 -14.12 13.49 7.68
CA VAL A 287 -15.21 12.63 7.22
C VAL A 287 -15.06 12.44 5.72
N VAL A 288 -15.02 11.19 5.27
CA VAL A 288 -14.81 10.83 3.86
C VAL A 288 -16.01 10.03 3.34
N ASP A 289 -16.78 10.63 2.44
CA ASP A 289 -17.90 10.02 1.69
C ASP A 289 -17.68 10.05 0.16
N GLY A 290 -16.48 10.44 -0.28
CA GLY A 290 -15.96 10.41 -1.65
C GLY A 290 -14.48 10.05 -1.64
N VAL A 291 -13.65 10.71 -2.45
CA VAL A 291 -12.19 10.50 -2.42
C VAL A 291 -11.59 11.16 -1.18
N GLY A 292 -10.87 10.39 -0.36
CA GLY A 292 -10.20 10.89 0.84
C GLY A 292 -8.78 11.42 0.60
N PRO A 293 -8.05 11.75 1.68
CA PRO A 293 -6.68 12.25 1.61
C PRO A 293 -5.68 11.15 1.19
N ASP A 294 -4.44 11.55 0.89
CA ASP A 294 -3.34 10.64 0.53
C ASP A 294 -2.66 9.97 1.75
N GLY A 295 -3.13 10.23 2.97
CA GLY A 295 -2.62 9.63 4.20
C GLY A 295 -3.33 10.16 5.45
N LEU A 296 -2.97 9.64 6.62
CA LEU A 296 -3.48 10.11 7.92
C LEU A 296 -2.32 10.47 8.85
N ARG A 297 -2.25 11.73 9.28
CA ARG A 297 -1.12 12.26 10.06
C ARG A 297 -1.28 12.01 11.56
N PRO A 298 -0.20 12.17 12.35
CA PRO A 298 -0.26 12.00 13.81
C PRO A 298 -1.33 12.87 14.47
N GLY A 299 -2.12 12.24 15.34
CA GLY A 299 -3.20 12.86 16.10
C GLY A 299 -4.51 13.10 15.32
N GLU A 300 -4.54 12.83 14.02
CA GLU A 300 -5.76 12.97 13.23
C GLU A 300 -6.71 11.79 13.43
N THR A 301 -8.01 12.05 13.26
CA THR A 301 -9.05 11.02 13.21
C THR A 301 -9.74 11.08 11.86
N LEU A 302 -9.90 9.95 11.18
CA LEU A 302 -10.63 9.83 9.91
C LEU A 302 -11.78 8.84 10.04
N ASN A 303 -12.96 9.24 9.59
CA ASN A 303 -14.14 8.40 9.48
C ASN A 303 -14.46 8.16 7.99
N LEU A 304 -14.21 6.95 7.52
CA LEU A 304 -14.54 6.50 6.17
C LEU A 304 -15.96 5.95 6.14
N LEU A 305 -16.85 6.66 5.42
CA LEU A 305 -18.28 6.36 5.35
C LEU A 305 -18.62 5.58 4.06
N PRO A 306 -19.84 5.02 3.96
CA PRO A 306 -20.33 4.44 2.71
C PRO A 306 -20.23 5.41 1.53
N GLY A 307 -19.64 4.96 0.42
CA GLY A 307 -19.34 5.79 -0.76
C GLY A 307 -17.94 6.42 -0.74
N GLY A 308 -17.32 6.49 0.44
CA GLY A 308 -15.94 6.93 0.58
C GLY A 308 -14.93 5.93 0.02
N ALA A 309 -13.82 6.46 -0.50
CA ALA A 309 -12.69 5.70 -1.00
C ALA A 309 -11.37 6.34 -0.57
N LEU A 310 -10.46 5.52 -0.04
CA LEU A 310 -9.05 5.87 0.16
C LEU A 310 -8.25 5.10 -0.87
N ASP A 311 -7.57 5.80 -1.77
CA ASP A 311 -6.78 5.14 -2.80
C ASP A 311 -5.54 4.49 -2.18
N GLY A 312 -5.23 3.26 -2.61
CA GLY A 312 -4.00 2.55 -2.19
C GLY A 312 -2.78 2.92 -3.04
N PRO A 313 -1.54 2.81 -2.55
CA PRO A 313 -1.19 2.54 -1.14
C PRO A 313 -1.61 3.71 -0.25
N PHE A 314 -2.00 3.42 1.00
CA PHE A 314 -2.44 4.44 1.97
C PHE A 314 -1.69 4.23 3.28
N SER A 315 -1.06 5.29 3.79
CA SER A 315 -0.27 5.24 5.02
C SER A 315 -0.92 6.07 6.13
N ALA A 316 -0.92 5.53 7.35
CA ALA A 316 -1.38 6.24 8.55
C ALA A 316 -0.35 6.14 9.68
N VAL A 317 -0.08 7.26 10.35
CA VAL A 317 0.90 7.33 11.44
C VAL A 317 0.29 8.05 12.63
N GLY A 318 0.28 7.44 13.81
CA GLY A 318 -0.12 8.09 15.06
C GLY A 318 -1.60 8.54 15.12
N GLY A 319 -2.48 8.01 14.27
CA GLY A 319 -3.87 8.48 14.11
C GLY A 319 -4.94 7.47 14.54
N VAL A 320 -6.21 7.81 14.25
CA VAL A 320 -7.35 6.89 14.38
C VAL A 320 -8.10 6.81 13.04
N LEU A 321 -8.17 5.62 12.46
CA LEU A 321 -8.86 5.35 11.21
C LEU A 321 -10.10 4.49 11.45
N ASN A 322 -11.29 5.09 11.38
CA ASN A 322 -12.57 4.39 11.49
C ASN A 322 -13.12 4.08 10.10
N VAL A 323 -13.38 2.81 9.81
CA VAL A 323 -13.95 2.32 8.56
C VAL A 323 -15.35 1.80 8.83
N ASP A 324 -16.33 2.69 8.66
CA ASP A 324 -17.76 2.44 8.85
C ASP A 324 -18.48 2.15 7.51
N GLY A 325 -17.72 2.06 6.43
CA GLY A 325 -18.16 1.77 5.08
C GLY A 325 -17.06 2.06 4.07
N GLY A 326 -17.43 2.17 2.79
CA GLY A 326 -16.49 2.56 1.73
C GLY A 326 -15.46 1.49 1.43
N SER A 327 -14.37 1.92 0.79
CA SER A 327 -13.25 1.05 0.41
C SER A 327 -11.89 1.72 0.63
N ILE A 328 -10.96 0.99 1.23
CA ILE A 328 -9.53 1.32 1.20
C ILE A 328 -8.89 0.45 0.12
N GLY A 329 -8.10 1.06 -0.76
CA GLY A 329 -7.35 0.35 -1.79
C GLY A 329 -6.26 -0.56 -1.21
N ALA A 330 -5.54 -1.25 -2.08
CA ALA A 330 -4.46 -2.15 -1.68
C ALA A 330 -3.25 -1.43 -1.07
N GLY A 331 -2.63 -2.04 -0.05
CA GLY A 331 -1.40 -1.53 0.56
C GLY A 331 -1.68 -0.53 1.68
N LEU A 332 -2.53 -0.91 2.63
CA LEU A 332 -2.72 -0.14 3.85
C LEU A 332 -1.51 -0.38 4.76
N GLU A 333 -0.82 0.68 5.14
CA GLU A 333 0.33 0.63 6.06
C GLU A 333 0.05 1.53 7.25
N VAL A 334 0.24 1.01 8.46
CA VAL A 334 -0.08 1.78 9.66
C VAL A 334 0.97 1.62 10.75
N VAL A 335 1.41 2.74 11.34
CA VAL A 335 2.35 2.82 12.48
C VAL A 335 1.66 3.58 13.60
N GLU A 336 1.72 3.08 14.84
CA GLU A 336 1.14 3.74 16.02
C GLU A 336 -0.32 4.22 15.82
N THR A 337 -1.08 3.51 14.98
CA THR A 337 -2.42 3.92 14.56
C THR A 337 -3.46 2.90 15.01
N GLU A 338 -4.60 3.38 15.51
CA GLU A 338 -5.76 2.54 15.77
C GLU A 338 -6.66 2.50 14.52
N VAL A 339 -6.84 1.31 13.95
CA VAL A 339 -7.72 1.07 12.80
C VAL A 339 -8.95 0.30 13.27
N ASN A 340 -10.13 0.88 13.09
CA ASN A 340 -11.42 0.30 13.48
C ASN A 340 -12.25 -0.07 12.26
N LEU A 341 -12.28 -1.36 11.89
CA LEU A 341 -13.09 -1.89 10.78
C LEU A 341 -14.44 -2.39 11.31
N SER A 342 -15.50 -1.58 11.14
CA SER A 342 -16.87 -1.94 11.52
C SER A 342 -17.72 -2.37 10.31
N SER A 343 -17.38 -1.87 9.10
CA SER A 343 -18.01 -2.21 7.82
C SER A 343 -17.06 -1.87 6.65
N GLY A 344 -17.49 -2.00 5.41
CA GLY A 344 -16.68 -1.67 4.22
C GLY A 344 -15.62 -2.72 3.87
N THR A 345 -14.68 -2.32 3.01
CA THR A 345 -13.60 -3.21 2.53
C THR A 345 -12.22 -2.57 2.67
N VAL A 346 -11.24 -3.37 3.06
CA VAL A 346 -9.82 -3.03 2.96
C VAL A 346 -9.18 -4.00 1.98
N GLY A 347 -8.74 -3.49 0.84
CA GLY A 347 -8.18 -4.30 -0.23
C GLY A 347 -6.73 -4.69 0.03
N GLY A 348 -6.30 -5.80 -0.56
CA GLY A 348 -4.89 -6.17 -0.64
C GLY A 348 -4.19 -6.30 0.72
N ARG A 349 -2.88 -6.08 0.71
CA ARG A 349 -2.00 -6.24 1.88
C ARG A 349 -2.24 -5.13 2.91
N ILE A 350 -2.35 -5.52 4.18
CA ILE A 350 -2.39 -4.64 5.35
C ILE A 350 -1.13 -4.90 6.18
N ASP A 351 -0.31 -3.88 6.40
CA ASP A 351 0.88 -3.95 7.25
C ASP A 351 0.65 -3.14 8.53
N LEU A 352 0.60 -3.84 9.67
CA LEU A 352 0.48 -3.24 10.99
C LEU A 352 1.85 -3.21 11.65
N PHE A 353 2.45 -2.03 11.77
CA PHE A 353 3.74 -1.85 12.42
C PHE A 353 3.62 -1.60 13.94
N ALA A 354 4.77 -1.43 14.60
CA ALA A 354 4.86 -1.25 16.03
C ALA A 354 3.87 -0.18 16.55
N GLY A 355 3.17 -0.51 17.65
CA GLY A 355 2.20 0.36 18.29
C GLY A 355 0.84 0.43 17.60
N SER A 356 0.66 -0.19 16.43
CA SER A 356 -0.63 -0.21 15.73
C SER A 356 -1.59 -1.24 16.32
N VAL A 357 -2.88 -0.88 16.32
CA VAL A 357 -3.96 -1.75 16.80
C VAL A 357 -5.02 -1.86 15.71
N PHE A 358 -5.30 -3.06 15.23
CA PHE A 358 -6.34 -3.32 14.25
C PHE A 358 -7.54 -4.03 14.89
N ARG A 359 -8.68 -3.34 14.95
CA ARG A 359 -9.93 -3.86 15.52
C ARG A 359 -10.93 -4.15 14.41
N VAL A 360 -11.47 -5.36 14.39
CA VAL A 360 -12.38 -5.84 13.35
C VAL A 360 -13.65 -6.34 14.01
N SER A 361 -14.72 -5.56 13.86
CA SER A 361 -16.06 -5.90 14.36
C SER A 361 -17.04 -6.22 13.23
N GLY A 362 -16.70 -5.86 11.99
CA GLY A 362 -17.43 -6.15 10.77
C GLY A 362 -16.55 -5.96 9.53
N GLY A 363 -17.16 -5.73 8.37
CA GLY A 363 -16.43 -5.49 7.12
C GLY A 363 -15.65 -6.70 6.59
N PHE A 364 -14.79 -6.43 5.62
CA PHE A 364 -13.96 -7.44 4.94
C PHE A 364 -12.55 -6.91 4.66
N ALA A 365 -11.51 -7.63 5.11
CA ALA A 365 -10.14 -7.44 4.65
C ALA A 365 -9.79 -8.55 3.65
N ASP A 366 -9.62 -8.16 2.39
CA ASP A 366 -9.58 -9.02 1.21
C ASP A 366 -8.23 -9.73 0.98
N SER A 367 -7.30 -9.68 1.93
CA SER A 367 -6.00 -10.33 1.75
C SER A 367 -5.26 -10.56 3.07
N TYR A 368 -3.93 -10.47 3.03
CA TYR A 368 -3.03 -10.66 4.17
C TYR A 368 -2.99 -9.45 5.10
N VAL A 369 -3.26 -9.70 6.36
CA VAL A 369 -2.91 -8.84 7.50
C VAL A 369 -1.57 -9.31 8.05
N TYR A 370 -0.54 -8.49 7.91
CA TYR A 370 0.77 -8.70 8.53
C TYR A 370 0.87 -7.88 9.82
N ALA A 371 0.76 -8.57 10.94
CA ALA A 371 1.00 -7.98 12.26
C ALA A 371 2.50 -8.06 12.57
N HIS A 372 3.23 -6.97 12.27
CA HIS A 372 4.67 -6.86 12.56
C HIS A 372 4.93 -6.72 14.07
N PRO A 373 6.19 -6.80 14.54
CA PRO A 373 6.50 -6.75 15.96
C PRO A 373 5.92 -5.53 16.68
N GLY A 374 5.30 -5.78 17.85
CA GLY A 374 4.65 -4.76 18.67
C GLY A 374 3.29 -4.28 18.16
N SER A 375 2.67 -4.96 17.20
CA SER A 375 1.30 -4.67 16.75
C SER A 375 0.27 -5.62 17.38
N GLU A 376 -1.00 -5.18 17.39
CA GLU A 376 -2.13 -5.93 17.92
C GLU A 376 -3.27 -6.11 16.91
N VAL A 377 -3.89 -7.29 16.90
CA VAL A 377 -5.10 -7.58 16.10
C VAL A 377 -6.22 -8.10 17.00
N HIS A 378 -7.40 -7.47 16.93
CA HIS A 378 -8.58 -7.83 17.71
C HIS A 378 -9.75 -8.09 16.77
N VAL A 379 -10.28 -9.31 16.75
CA VAL A 379 -11.38 -9.71 15.86
C VAL A 379 -12.58 -10.16 16.68
N THR A 380 -13.68 -9.42 16.60
CA THR A 380 -14.97 -9.76 17.22
C THR A 380 -16.05 -10.07 16.19
N GLY A 381 -15.80 -9.78 14.91
CA GLY A 381 -16.73 -9.98 13.79
C GLY A 381 -16.03 -9.80 12.45
N GLY A 382 -16.80 -9.60 11.38
CA GLY A 382 -16.25 -9.39 10.03
C GLY A 382 -15.58 -10.61 9.41
N ARG A 383 -14.81 -10.38 8.34
CA ARG A 383 -14.00 -11.40 7.68
C ARG A 383 -12.59 -10.89 7.37
N LEU A 384 -11.58 -11.68 7.73
CA LEU A 384 -10.17 -11.46 7.37
C LEU A 384 -9.73 -12.67 6.54
N GLU A 385 -9.06 -12.49 5.39
CA GLU A 385 -8.61 -13.65 4.62
C GLU A 385 -7.40 -14.38 5.23
N ASN A 386 -6.29 -13.69 5.41
CA ASN A 386 -5.06 -14.30 5.94
C ASN A 386 -4.45 -13.40 6.99
N ILE A 387 -3.82 -13.97 8.02
CA ILE A 387 -3.21 -13.22 9.11
C ILE A 387 -1.88 -13.86 9.49
N ASP A 388 -0.81 -13.07 9.44
CA ASP A 388 0.52 -13.47 9.89
C ASP A 388 0.93 -12.62 11.09
N PHE A 389 1.14 -13.27 12.23
CA PHE A 389 1.60 -12.67 13.48
C PHE A 389 3.11 -12.85 13.62
N ALA A 390 3.87 -11.78 13.39
CA ALA A 390 5.33 -11.75 13.53
C ALA A 390 5.74 -11.75 15.03
N PRO A 391 7.03 -11.95 15.37
CA PRO A 391 7.50 -11.95 16.76
C PRO A 391 7.04 -10.72 17.55
N ASP A 392 6.70 -10.89 18.82
CA ASP A 392 6.20 -9.82 19.71
C ASP A 392 4.88 -9.16 19.27
N SER A 393 4.14 -9.74 18.32
CA SER A 393 2.76 -9.34 18.02
C SER A 393 1.73 -10.13 18.85
N PHE A 394 0.54 -9.55 18.99
CA PHE A 394 -0.54 -10.11 19.81
C PHE A 394 -1.88 -10.14 19.05
N GLY A 395 -2.59 -11.27 19.15
CA GLY A 395 -3.89 -11.47 18.53
C GLY A 395 -4.96 -11.93 19.51
N VAL A 396 -6.18 -11.39 19.38
CA VAL A 396 -7.39 -11.89 20.05
C VAL A 396 -8.50 -12.08 19.03
N ILE A 397 -9.05 -13.29 18.96
CA ILE A 397 -10.14 -13.65 18.05
C ILE A 397 -11.29 -14.20 18.88
N SER A 398 -12.38 -13.45 19.00
CA SER A 398 -13.57 -13.82 19.76
C SER A 398 -14.82 -13.98 18.91
N GLY A 399 -14.70 -13.84 17.59
CA GLY A 399 -15.80 -13.91 16.64
C GLY A 399 -15.33 -13.73 15.19
N GLY A 400 -16.28 -13.62 14.26
CA GLY A 400 -16.00 -13.38 12.83
C GLY A 400 -15.59 -14.63 12.06
N VAL A 401 -15.09 -14.40 10.85
CA VAL A 401 -14.56 -15.42 9.95
C VAL A 401 -13.12 -15.09 9.64
N ILE A 402 -12.21 -15.96 10.05
CA ILE A 402 -10.81 -15.90 9.65
C ILE A 402 -10.65 -16.87 8.51
N GLY A 403 -10.08 -16.40 7.43
CA GLY A 403 -9.80 -17.23 6.29
C GLY A 403 -8.64 -18.18 6.62
N PRO A 404 -8.15 -18.85 5.59
CA PRO A 404 -7.47 -20.10 5.77
C PRO A 404 -6.08 -20.02 6.41
N ALA A 405 -5.28 -19.03 6.00
CA ALA A 405 -3.89 -18.97 6.44
C ALA A 405 -3.77 -18.06 7.66
N VAL A 406 -3.65 -18.69 8.83
CA VAL A 406 -3.21 -18.02 10.06
C VAL A 406 -1.82 -18.52 10.41
N THR A 407 -0.83 -17.64 10.45
CA THR A 407 0.52 -17.97 10.91
C THR A 407 0.81 -17.24 12.22
N VAL A 408 1.31 -17.97 13.22
CA VAL A 408 1.79 -17.42 14.48
C VAL A 408 3.27 -17.74 14.60
N GLU A 409 4.12 -16.72 14.49
CA GLU A 409 5.58 -16.86 14.49
C GLU A 409 6.17 -16.95 15.91
N ALA A 410 7.48 -17.20 15.99
CA ALA A 410 8.21 -17.31 17.25
C ALA A 410 8.08 -16.03 18.09
N GLY A 411 7.66 -16.14 19.35
CA GLY A 411 7.44 -14.98 20.23
C GLY A 411 6.11 -14.26 20.03
N ALA A 412 5.36 -14.58 18.98
CA ALA A 412 4.00 -14.08 18.81
C ALA A 412 3.00 -14.85 19.69
N SER A 413 1.88 -14.21 20.03
CA SER A 413 0.82 -14.85 20.81
C SER A 413 -0.57 -14.61 20.25
N LEU A 414 -1.39 -15.65 20.22
CA LEU A 414 -2.76 -15.61 19.70
C LEU A 414 -3.73 -16.30 20.66
N THR A 415 -4.78 -15.57 21.08
CA THR A 415 -5.90 -16.12 21.84
C THR A 415 -7.14 -16.24 20.95
N ILE A 416 -7.78 -17.41 20.94
CA ILE A 416 -9.01 -17.68 20.19
C ILE A 416 -10.08 -18.16 21.15
N SER A 417 -11.16 -17.39 21.27
CA SER A 417 -12.34 -17.73 22.08
C SER A 417 -13.61 -17.85 21.26
N GLY A 418 -13.58 -17.59 19.96
CA GLY A 418 -14.74 -17.68 19.09
C GLY A 418 -14.40 -17.46 17.62
N GLY A 419 -15.44 -17.41 16.80
CA GLY A 419 -15.35 -17.26 15.36
C GLY A 419 -15.14 -18.59 14.63
N THR A 420 -15.01 -18.50 13.31
CA THR A 420 -14.74 -19.64 12.44
C THR A 420 -13.40 -19.42 11.75
N VAL A 421 -12.53 -20.43 11.79
CA VAL A 421 -11.36 -20.51 10.90
C VAL A 421 -11.80 -21.32 9.68
N GLU A 422 -11.82 -20.70 8.50
CA GLU A 422 -12.17 -21.40 7.27
C GLU A 422 -11.08 -22.40 6.92
N GLU A 423 -11.44 -23.66 6.68
CA GLU A 423 -10.49 -24.61 6.14
C GLU A 423 -10.31 -24.39 4.63
N PRO A 424 -9.12 -24.04 4.16
CA PRO A 424 -8.85 -24.06 2.73
C PRO A 424 -8.63 -25.48 2.25
N ARG A 425 -8.72 -25.63 0.94
CA ARG A 425 -7.94 -26.63 0.22
C ARG A 425 -6.47 -26.18 0.12
N GLY A 426 -5.72 -26.14 1.23
CA GLY A 426 -4.26 -26.20 1.19
C GLY A 426 -3.39 -25.12 1.87
N SER A 427 -3.89 -24.37 2.84
CA SER A 427 -3.11 -23.43 3.67
C SER A 427 -3.67 -23.35 5.11
N GLY A 428 -3.46 -24.37 5.94
CA GLY A 428 -4.06 -24.42 7.29
C GLY A 428 -3.47 -23.45 8.33
N PHE A 429 -3.92 -23.60 9.57
CA PHE A 429 -3.43 -22.84 10.74
C PHE A 429 -2.00 -23.26 11.09
N ARG A 430 -1.08 -22.32 11.29
CA ARG A 430 0.35 -22.57 11.51
C ARG A 430 0.86 -21.93 12.80
N ALA A 431 1.08 -22.74 13.83
CA ALA A 431 1.82 -22.33 15.03
C ALA A 431 3.30 -22.75 14.88
N LEU A 432 4.18 -21.79 14.63
CA LEU A 432 5.61 -22.02 14.38
C LEU A 432 6.41 -22.20 15.70
N PRO A 433 7.65 -22.71 15.68
CA PRO A 433 8.45 -22.91 16.89
C PRO A 433 8.53 -21.65 17.76
N GLY A 434 8.26 -21.76 19.06
CA GLY A 434 8.32 -20.63 19.99
C GLY A 434 7.11 -19.69 19.97
N SER A 435 6.09 -19.95 19.15
CA SER A 435 4.80 -19.25 19.23
C SER A 435 3.98 -19.68 20.45
N GLU A 436 3.00 -18.86 20.84
CA GLU A 436 1.97 -19.22 21.82
C GLU A 436 0.55 -19.12 21.23
N VAL A 437 -0.22 -20.19 21.33
CA VAL A 437 -1.63 -20.23 20.94
C VAL A 437 -2.48 -20.66 22.12
N HIS A 438 -3.52 -19.89 22.45
CA HIS A 438 -4.43 -20.16 23.55
C HIS A 438 -5.87 -20.27 23.04
N LEU A 439 -6.49 -21.43 23.20
CA LEU A 439 -7.89 -21.65 22.87
C LEU A 439 -8.76 -21.60 24.12
N VAL A 440 -9.87 -20.88 24.06
CA VAL A 440 -10.85 -20.76 25.15
C VAL A 440 -12.19 -21.28 24.64
N GLY A 441 -12.75 -22.26 25.34
CA GLY A 441 -13.91 -23.01 24.84
C GLY A 441 -14.76 -23.65 25.92
N THR A 442 -15.92 -24.14 25.53
CA THR A 442 -16.87 -24.86 26.40
C THR A 442 -16.76 -26.38 26.29
N GLN A 443 -16.04 -26.88 25.27
CA GLN A 443 -15.76 -28.29 25.09
C GLN A 443 -14.43 -28.48 24.36
N PHE A 444 -13.62 -29.43 24.82
CA PHE A 444 -12.39 -29.85 24.14
C PHE A 444 -12.27 -31.38 24.12
N THR A 445 -11.88 -31.90 22.97
CA THR A 445 -11.60 -33.31 22.73
C THR A 445 -10.30 -33.50 21.98
N LEU A 446 -9.57 -34.56 22.30
CA LEU A 446 -8.37 -34.98 21.61
C LEU A 446 -8.62 -36.39 21.05
N ASP A 447 -8.55 -36.55 19.73
CA ASP A 447 -8.96 -37.76 18.99
C ASP A 447 -10.39 -38.22 19.36
N GLY A 448 -11.31 -37.25 19.44
CA GLY A 448 -12.72 -37.48 19.78
C GLY A 448 -12.98 -37.86 21.25
N ARG A 449 -11.96 -37.82 22.12
CA ARG A 449 -12.10 -38.12 23.56
C ARG A 449 -11.92 -36.85 24.40
N PRO A 450 -12.71 -36.63 25.46
CA PRO A 450 -12.50 -35.49 26.35
C PRO A 450 -11.08 -35.44 26.93
N ILE A 451 -10.50 -34.23 27.00
CA ILE A 451 -9.17 -34.02 27.57
C ILE A 451 -9.22 -34.29 29.08
N ARG A 452 -8.33 -35.17 29.56
CA ARG A 452 -8.29 -35.54 30.98
C ARG A 452 -7.73 -34.39 31.82
N ARG A 453 -8.37 -34.14 32.97
CA ARG A 453 -7.97 -33.11 33.96
C ARG A 453 -8.07 -31.67 33.46
N LEU A 454 -8.95 -31.43 32.49
CA LEU A 454 -9.30 -30.07 32.11
C LEU A 454 -10.51 -29.64 32.95
N ASP A 455 -10.24 -29.13 34.16
CA ASP A 455 -11.28 -28.61 35.04
C ASP A 455 -11.71 -27.19 34.59
N PRO A 456 -12.99 -26.80 34.74
CA PRO A 456 -13.44 -25.47 34.33
C PRO A 456 -12.66 -24.33 35.02
N GLY A 457 -12.19 -23.37 34.22
CA GLY A 457 -11.38 -22.24 34.65
C GLY A 457 -9.86 -22.52 34.67
N GLU A 458 -9.44 -23.79 34.55
CA GLU A 458 -8.02 -24.14 34.49
C GLU A 458 -7.48 -24.11 33.06
N THR A 459 -6.24 -23.62 32.93
CA THR A 459 -5.48 -23.65 31.67
C THR A 459 -4.59 -24.88 31.62
N GLN A 460 -4.70 -25.66 30.55
CA GLN A 460 -3.87 -26.84 30.32
C GLN A 460 -3.04 -26.67 29.04
N GLU A 461 -1.73 -26.87 29.16
CA GLU A 461 -0.83 -26.99 28.00
C GLU A 461 -0.98 -28.36 27.36
N LEU A 462 -1.24 -28.39 26.05
CA LEU A 462 -1.31 -29.62 25.27
C LEU A 462 0.07 -29.91 24.67
N ARG A 463 0.58 -31.12 24.95
CA ARG A 463 1.88 -31.60 24.44
C ARG A 463 1.78 -32.70 23.39
N ASP A 464 0.58 -33.24 23.18
CA ASP A 464 0.35 -34.15 22.08
C ASP A 464 0.32 -33.37 20.76
N ARG A 465 1.04 -33.88 19.76
CA ARG A 465 1.23 -33.28 18.43
C ARG A 465 0.92 -34.29 17.34
N ARG A 466 0.21 -35.38 17.64
CA ARG A 466 -0.20 -36.40 16.67
C ARG A 466 -1.66 -36.79 16.87
N ALA A 467 -2.46 -35.79 17.15
CA ALA A 467 -3.87 -35.94 17.47
C ALA A 467 -4.68 -34.82 16.81
N THR A 468 -5.98 -35.08 16.64
CA THR A 468 -6.95 -34.07 16.23
C THR A 468 -7.54 -33.42 17.48
N LEU A 469 -7.33 -32.11 17.63
CA LEU A 469 -7.98 -31.30 18.65
C LEU A 469 -9.28 -30.74 18.09
N ALA A 470 -10.41 -31.07 18.69
CA ALA A 470 -11.71 -30.55 18.26
C ALA A 470 -12.53 -30.13 19.47
N GLY A 471 -13.47 -29.21 19.28
CA GLY A 471 -14.24 -28.69 20.39
C GLY A 471 -15.29 -27.65 20.02
N ILE A 472 -15.79 -26.97 21.04
CA ILE A 472 -16.70 -25.85 20.93
C ILE A 472 -16.03 -24.67 21.64
N LEU A 473 -15.82 -23.56 20.94
CA LEU A 473 -15.25 -22.33 21.48
C LEU A 473 -16.22 -21.63 22.45
N ALA A 474 -15.78 -20.53 23.08
CA ALA A 474 -16.56 -19.85 24.12
C ALA A 474 -17.84 -19.22 23.58
N ASP A 475 -17.85 -18.82 22.30
CA ASP A 475 -19.02 -18.28 21.60
C ASP A 475 -19.96 -19.38 21.03
N GLY A 476 -19.59 -20.65 21.18
CA GLY A 476 -20.37 -21.80 20.68
C GLY A 476 -19.98 -22.29 19.28
N THR A 477 -18.99 -21.68 18.61
CA THR A 477 -18.56 -22.17 17.30
C THR A 477 -17.77 -23.48 17.43
N PRO A 478 -18.04 -24.47 16.55
CA PRO A 478 -17.22 -25.67 16.50
C PRO A 478 -15.88 -25.39 15.82
N PHE A 479 -14.85 -26.12 16.22
CA PHE A 479 -13.54 -26.10 15.56
C PHE A 479 -12.92 -27.50 15.55
N GLU A 480 -11.99 -27.71 14.61
CA GLU A 480 -11.16 -28.90 14.48
C GLU A 480 -9.78 -28.47 13.98
N PHE A 481 -8.71 -28.98 14.62
CA PHE A 481 -7.32 -28.76 14.23
C PHE A 481 -6.54 -30.06 14.26
N TYR A 482 -5.74 -30.31 13.24
CA TYR A 482 -4.74 -31.38 13.29
C TYR A 482 -3.43 -30.88 13.93
N LEU A 483 -3.03 -31.44 15.07
CA LEU A 483 -1.86 -30.94 15.81
C LEU A 483 -0.51 -31.43 15.26
N GLY A 484 -0.49 -32.05 14.08
CA GLY A 484 0.70 -32.65 13.49
C GLY A 484 1.60 -31.67 12.76
N ALA A 485 2.90 -31.97 12.75
CA ALA A 485 3.91 -31.22 12.00
C ALA A 485 4.05 -31.71 10.54
N VAL A 486 2.94 -31.98 9.84
CA VAL A 486 2.99 -32.49 8.46
C VAL A 486 2.94 -31.30 7.49
N THR A 487 4.02 -31.09 6.75
CA THR A 487 4.34 -29.82 6.08
C THR A 487 3.57 -29.54 4.79
N SER A 488 2.50 -30.27 4.45
CA SER A 488 2.05 -30.31 3.06
C SER A 488 0.57 -30.15 2.78
N ARG A 489 -0.23 -29.52 3.66
CA ARG A 489 -1.50 -28.79 3.35
C ARG A 489 -2.44 -28.58 4.55
N ASP A 490 -2.19 -29.25 5.67
CA ASP A 490 -3.06 -29.22 6.85
C ASP A 490 -2.57 -28.19 7.88
N ASP A 491 -3.30 -28.08 8.99
CA ASP A 491 -2.82 -27.38 10.17
C ASP A 491 -1.45 -27.90 10.60
N TYR A 492 -0.62 -26.98 11.07
CA TYR A 492 0.75 -27.23 11.47
C TYR A 492 0.98 -26.64 12.87
N PHE A 493 1.21 -27.52 13.84
CA PHE A 493 1.63 -27.11 15.18
C PHE A 493 3.02 -27.66 15.45
N ASP A 494 4.02 -26.77 15.50
CA ASP A 494 5.38 -27.18 15.82
C ASP A 494 5.45 -27.79 17.23
N VAL A 495 6.39 -28.70 17.45
CA VAL A 495 6.58 -29.35 18.76
C VAL A 495 7.04 -28.36 19.83
N ASN A 496 7.67 -27.26 19.41
CA ASN A 496 8.14 -26.17 20.27
C ASN A 496 7.17 -24.98 20.30
N ALA A 497 6.03 -25.06 19.62
CA ALA A 497 4.94 -24.12 19.82
C ALA A 497 4.19 -24.46 21.11
N THR A 498 3.83 -23.43 21.88
CA THR A 498 3.03 -23.57 23.10
C THR A 498 1.55 -23.54 22.73
N LEU A 499 0.83 -24.64 22.96
CA LEU A 499 -0.61 -24.71 22.75
C LEU A 499 -1.30 -24.88 24.10
N LYS A 500 -2.14 -23.92 24.48
CA LYS A 500 -2.92 -23.93 25.72
C LYS A 500 -4.41 -24.02 25.40
N VAL A 501 -5.16 -24.71 26.25
CA VAL A 501 -6.63 -24.72 26.24
C VAL A 501 -7.17 -24.31 27.61
N THR A 502 -8.31 -23.61 27.64
CA THR A 502 -9.03 -23.28 28.88
C THR A 502 -10.50 -23.56 28.71
N LEU A 503 -11.02 -24.42 29.58
CA LEU A 503 -12.43 -24.80 29.59
C LEU A 503 -13.23 -23.78 30.41
N LEU A 504 -14.22 -23.14 29.80
CA LEU A 504 -15.17 -22.30 30.52
C LEU A 504 -16.25 -23.15 31.16
N ALA A 505 -16.64 -22.79 32.39
CA ALA A 505 -17.80 -23.37 33.03
C ALA A 505 -19.05 -22.93 32.27
N VAL A 506 -19.71 -23.87 31.59
CA VAL A 506 -21.06 -23.63 31.06
C VAL A 506 -22.01 -23.61 32.25
N PRO A 507 -22.73 -22.51 32.52
CA PRO A 507 -23.74 -22.51 33.57
C PRO A 507 -24.74 -23.63 33.24
N GLU A 508 -25.00 -24.52 34.19
CA GLU A 508 -26.00 -25.56 33.94
C GLU A 508 -27.33 -24.88 33.53
N PRO A 509 -28.06 -25.40 32.54
CA PRO A 509 -29.30 -24.76 32.05
C PRO A 509 -30.31 -24.45 33.17
N SER A 510 -30.26 -25.23 34.25
CA SER A 510 -31.03 -25.05 35.49
C SER A 510 -30.72 -23.75 36.22
N ALA A 511 -29.46 -23.30 36.25
CA ALA A 511 -29.05 -22.04 36.87
C ALA A 511 -29.60 -20.83 36.10
N CYS A 512 -29.61 -20.88 34.76
CA CYS A 512 -30.23 -19.86 33.93
C CYS A 512 -31.76 -19.81 34.10
N ALA A 513 -32.41 -20.97 34.20
CA ALA A 513 -33.86 -21.04 34.45
C ALA A 513 -34.24 -20.46 35.83
N LEU A 514 -33.40 -20.64 36.85
CA LEU A 514 -33.63 -20.08 38.18
C LEU A 514 -33.53 -18.54 38.21
N LEU A 515 -32.59 -17.96 37.44
CA LEU A 515 -32.42 -16.51 37.33
C LEU A 515 -33.59 -15.84 36.60
N LEU A 516 -34.14 -16.48 35.56
CA LEU A 516 -35.30 -15.96 34.82
C LEU A 516 -36.62 -16.07 35.61
N THR A 517 -36.76 -17.09 36.46
CA THR A 517 -37.95 -17.25 37.32
C THR A 517 -37.91 -16.36 38.57
N GLY A 518 -36.72 -16.04 39.09
CA GLY A 518 -36.54 -15.13 40.23
C GLY A 518 -36.86 -13.66 39.91
N SER A 519 -36.57 -13.18 38.70
CA SER A 519 -36.80 -11.79 38.29
C SER A 519 -38.27 -11.48 37.98
N LEU A 520 -39.05 -12.46 37.51
CA LEU A 520 -40.50 -12.32 37.31
C LEU A 520 -41.29 -12.27 38.62
N GLY A 521 -40.73 -12.79 39.72
CA GLY A 521 -41.39 -12.84 41.03
C GLY A 521 -41.40 -11.51 41.81
N ILE A 522 -40.58 -10.53 41.42
CA ILE A 522 -40.40 -9.27 42.19
C ILE A 522 -41.23 -8.10 41.63
N GLY A 523 -41.70 -8.18 40.37
CA GLY A 523 -42.50 -7.12 39.73
C GLY A 523 -44.00 -7.12 40.04
N TRP A 524 -44.52 -8.11 40.78
CA TRP A 524 -45.97 -8.32 40.97
C TRP A 524 -46.46 -8.07 42.41
N ARG A 525 -45.92 -7.05 43.08
CA ARG A 525 -46.50 -6.51 44.32
C ARG A 525 -47.01 -5.07 44.16
N ARG A 526 -48.30 -5.01 43.79
CA ARG A 526 -49.36 -4.02 44.14
C ARG A 526 -49.24 -2.57 43.64
N ARG A 527 -50.18 -2.18 42.76
CA ARG A 527 -51.19 -1.16 43.14
C ARG A 527 -52.43 -1.86 43.65
#